data_AF-A0A7S4VE87-F1
#
_entry.id   AF-A0A7S4VE87-F1
#
_cell.length_a   1.000
_cell.length_b   1.000
_cell.length_c   1.000
_cell.angle_alpha   90.00
_cell.angle_beta   90.00
_cell.angle_gamma   90.00
#
_symmetry.space_group_name_H-M   'P 1'
#
loop_
_entity.id
_entity.type
_entity.pdbx_description
1 polymer ?
#
loop_
_entity_poly.entity_id
_entity_poly.type
_entity_poly.pdbx_seq_one_letter_code
_entity_poly.pdbx_strand_id
1 'polypeptide(L)'
;MPRGYLKHSNNTNRKICRGGGSGQKKSRKEGTWRPSGWPNWKDSVYHQVGCDFQDFVEENLSAEIHLEPPLSESAKHTSKIIGQCIICAEEERHLIKLMSKCNHPLACYECLRKLYVSYAQEDVSNFPLKCFHPDCNRLVRETQLIKHSLVQSEQELAKYHRLSVLKKAYSGSKRVVHCPTCDHPHHLNTAMHRGVHCKNCRTYYEVEDEHTTFSSTLEAVNNFRKDRIGGNNGWANCPKCNLIISKGYGCDHMHCVCGHDFSWLNAVSRRQERPTNKVASFVTLA
;
A
#
# COMPACT_ATOMS: atom_id res chain seq x y z
N MET A 1 12.00 -41.96 43.95
CA MET A 1 11.68 -40.62 43.44
C MET A 1 10.22 -40.59 43.01
N PRO A 2 9.29 -39.99 43.79
CA PRO A 2 7.87 -40.11 43.50
C PRO A 2 7.37 -38.99 42.57
N ARG A 3 6.55 -39.39 41.61
CA ARG A 3 5.74 -38.53 40.73
C ARG A 3 4.48 -38.10 41.49
N GLY A 4 4.33 -36.79 41.72
CA GLY A 4 3.13 -36.19 42.29
C GLY A 4 2.31 -35.48 41.21
N TYR A 5 1.10 -35.99 40.95
CA TYR A 5 0.05 -35.35 40.17
C TYR A 5 -0.48 -34.10 40.90
N LEU A 6 -0.58 -32.96 40.21
CA LEU A 6 -1.30 -31.77 40.68
C LEU A 6 -2.45 -31.45 39.70
N LYS A 7 -3.67 -31.82 40.11
CA LYS A 7 -4.93 -31.34 39.53
C LYS A 7 -5.38 -30.12 40.32
N HIS A 8 -5.53 -28.98 39.66
CA HIS A 8 -6.46 -27.93 40.10
C HIS A 8 -7.07 -27.22 38.88
N SER A 9 -8.33 -27.54 38.58
CA SER A 9 -9.19 -26.76 37.69
C SER A 9 -10.17 -25.96 38.55
N ASN A 10 -9.81 -24.71 38.88
CA ASN A 10 -10.74 -23.80 39.54
C ASN A 10 -11.40 -22.88 38.50
N ASN A 11 -12.54 -23.39 38.05
CA ASN A 11 -13.80 -22.71 37.80
C ASN A 11 -13.83 -21.22 38.24
N THR A 12 -13.82 -20.30 37.28
CA THR A 12 -14.21 -18.90 37.50
C THR A 12 -15.24 -18.46 36.46
N ASN A 13 -16.49 -18.42 36.92
CA ASN A 13 -17.55 -17.45 36.58
C ASN A 13 -17.67 -17.00 35.10
N ARG A 14 -18.33 -17.82 34.28
CA ARG A 14 -19.06 -17.29 33.11
C ARG A 14 -20.33 -16.58 33.60
N LYS A 15 -20.32 -15.25 33.55
CA LYS A 15 -21.54 -14.44 33.68
C LYS A 15 -22.48 -14.78 32.52
N ILE A 16 -23.61 -15.38 32.88
CA ILE A 16 -24.78 -15.57 32.03
C ILE A 16 -25.42 -14.19 31.84
N CYS A 17 -25.20 -13.56 30.68
CA CYS A 17 -26.00 -12.43 30.26
C CYS A 17 -27.31 -12.94 29.67
N ARG A 18 -28.38 -12.86 30.49
CA ARG A 18 -29.79 -12.83 30.06
C ARG A 18 -29.92 -11.69 29.05
N GLY A 19 -30.46 -11.91 27.85
CA GLY A 19 -31.91 -12.02 27.65
C GLY A 19 -32.44 -10.65 27.22
N GLY A 20 -32.59 -10.45 25.92
CA GLY A 20 -33.08 -9.20 25.32
C GLY A 20 -33.34 -9.37 23.82
N GLY A 21 -34.07 -10.43 23.45
CA GLY A 21 -34.53 -10.64 22.08
C GLY A 21 -35.74 -9.77 21.79
N SER A 22 -35.54 -8.67 21.06
CA SER A 22 -36.64 -7.97 20.39
C SER A 22 -36.94 -8.70 19.07
N GLY A 23 -37.88 -9.63 19.14
CA GLY A 23 -38.43 -10.31 17.98
C GLY A 23 -39.21 -9.33 17.09
N GLN A 24 -38.56 -8.75 16.10
CA GLN A 24 -39.25 -8.22 14.93
C GLN A 24 -39.53 -9.37 13.95
N LYS A 25 -40.76 -9.89 13.99
CA LYS A 25 -41.34 -10.72 12.93
C LYS A 25 -41.36 -9.91 11.63
N LYS A 26 -40.35 -10.10 10.77
CA LYS A 26 -40.45 -9.69 9.36
C LYS A 26 -41.28 -10.73 8.64
N SER A 27 -42.53 -10.38 8.37
CA SER A 27 -43.38 -11.09 7.42
C SER A 27 -42.66 -11.17 6.07
N ARG A 28 -42.37 -12.40 5.66
CA ARG A 28 -41.83 -12.73 4.35
C ARG A 28 -42.95 -12.53 3.34
N LYS A 29 -43.13 -11.30 2.84
CA LYS A 29 -43.86 -11.07 1.60
C LYS A 29 -42.96 -11.54 0.46
N GLU A 30 -43.30 -12.67 -0.13
CA GLU A 30 -42.84 -13.08 -1.46
C GLU A 30 -43.38 -12.06 -2.48
N GLY A 31 -42.63 -10.96 -2.62
CA GLY A 31 -42.80 -10.00 -3.70
C GLY A 31 -41.88 -10.41 -4.83
N THR A 32 -42.46 -10.90 -5.92
CA THR A 32 -41.82 -11.00 -7.23
C THR A 32 -41.30 -9.63 -7.67
N TRP A 33 -40.03 -9.35 -7.40
CA TRP A 33 -39.33 -8.20 -7.97
C TRP A 33 -38.99 -8.50 -9.43
N ARG A 34 -39.85 -8.06 -10.35
CA ARG A 34 -39.46 -7.77 -11.73
C ARG A 34 -38.91 -6.34 -11.76
N PRO A 35 -37.64 -6.09 -12.11
CA PRO A 35 -37.19 -4.74 -12.40
C PRO A 35 -37.66 -4.39 -13.82
N SER A 36 -38.88 -3.86 -13.94
CA SER A 36 -39.28 -3.10 -15.12
C SER A 36 -38.71 -1.68 -15.00
N GLY A 37 -37.80 -1.32 -15.90
CA GLY A 37 -37.35 0.05 -16.09
C GLY A 37 -35.93 0.33 -15.61
N TRP A 38 -34.95 -0.36 -16.19
CA TRP A 38 -33.62 0.23 -16.32
C TRP A 38 -33.68 1.22 -17.50
N PRO A 39 -33.22 2.47 -17.33
CA PRO A 39 -33.11 3.38 -18.46
C PRO A 39 -32.14 2.78 -19.49
N ASN A 40 -32.62 2.69 -20.73
CA ASN A 40 -31.84 2.27 -21.88
C ASN A 40 -30.76 3.33 -22.16
N TRP A 41 -29.54 3.12 -21.66
CA TRP A 41 -28.40 4.03 -21.81
C TRP A 41 -27.71 3.91 -23.18
N LYS A 42 -28.34 3.24 -24.15
CA LYS A 42 -27.83 3.07 -25.52
C LYS A 42 -27.79 4.35 -26.35
N ASP A 43 -28.34 5.46 -25.87
CA ASP A 43 -28.31 6.75 -26.58
C ASP A 43 -27.34 7.78 -25.97
N SER A 44 -26.42 7.36 -25.09
CA SER A 44 -25.32 8.25 -24.67
C SER A 44 -24.28 8.31 -25.77
N VAL A 45 -24.46 9.27 -26.67
CA VAL A 45 -23.46 9.78 -27.60
C VAL A 45 -22.10 9.82 -26.90
N TYR A 46 -21.15 9.02 -27.39
CA TYR A 46 -19.75 9.11 -27.03
C TYR A 46 -19.26 10.50 -27.44
N HIS A 47 -19.27 11.45 -26.51
CA HIS A 47 -18.35 12.57 -26.61
C HIS A 47 -16.94 11.98 -26.45
N GLN A 48 -16.24 11.83 -27.57
CA GLN A 48 -14.80 11.69 -27.58
C GLN A 48 -14.22 12.92 -26.87
N VAL A 49 -13.94 12.78 -25.58
CA VAL A 49 -12.97 13.63 -24.93
C VAL A 49 -11.62 13.12 -25.41
N GLY A 50 -11.11 13.76 -26.47
CA GLY A 50 -9.73 13.62 -26.88
C GLY A 50 -8.85 14.03 -25.70
N CYS A 51 -8.21 13.05 -25.06
CA CYS A 51 -7.09 13.31 -24.17
C CYS A 51 -5.88 13.60 -25.07
N ASP A 52 -5.88 14.77 -25.70
CA ASP A 52 -4.66 15.32 -26.30
C ASP A 52 -3.71 15.63 -25.16
N PHE A 53 -2.88 14.65 -24.85
CA PHE A 53 -1.70 14.78 -24.01
C PHE A 53 -0.65 15.52 -24.84
N GLN A 54 -0.89 16.81 -25.08
CA GLN A 54 0.12 17.70 -25.63
C GLN A 54 1.20 17.92 -24.56
N ASP A 55 2.43 17.68 -24.96
CA ASP A 55 3.66 18.01 -24.28
C ASP A 55 3.60 19.44 -23.73
N PHE A 56 3.36 19.57 -22.42
CA PHE A 56 3.52 20.83 -21.72
C PHE A 56 5.02 21.01 -21.43
N VAL A 57 5.68 21.67 -22.38
CA VAL A 57 7.00 22.25 -22.17
C VAL A 57 6.85 23.26 -21.03
N GLU A 58 7.49 22.98 -19.89
CA GLU A 58 7.69 23.94 -18.80
C GLU A 58 8.57 25.08 -19.31
N GLU A 59 7.94 26.06 -19.93
CA GLU A 59 8.56 27.35 -20.19
C GLU A 59 8.30 28.26 -18.98
N ASN A 60 9.37 28.44 -18.21
CA ASN A 60 9.61 29.46 -17.19
C ASN A 60 8.72 30.71 -17.34
N LEU A 61 7.81 30.91 -16.39
CA LEU A 61 7.39 32.26 -16.02
C LEU A 61 7.40 32.41 -14.50
N SER A 62 8.54 32.95 -14.04
CA SER A 62 8.81 33.41 -12.69
C SER A 62 7.87 34.57 -12.34
N ALA A 63 6.65 34.26 -11.91
CA ALA A 63 5.81 35.19 -11.18
C ALA A 63 6.00 34.89 -9.68
N GLU A 64 6.96 35.60 -9.06
CA GLU A 64 7.09 35.67 -7.61
C GLU A 64 5.83 36.33 -7.02
N ILE A 65 4.81 35.53 -6.76
CA ILE A 65 3.68 35.92 -5.93
C ILE A 65 4.16 35.75 -4.48
N HIS A 66 4.77 36.82 -3.96
CA HIS A 66 5.09 36.99 -2.55
C HIS A 66 3.79 37.17 -1.76
N LEU A 67 3.03 36.09 -1.57
CA LEU A 67 1.94 36.05 -0.60
C LEU A 67 2.56 35.97 0.80
N GLU A 68 2.68 37.12 1.46
CA GLU A 68 2.96 37.14 2.89
C GLU A 68 1.88 36.33 3.62
N PRO A 69 2.24 35.25 4.34
CA PRO A 69 1.26 34.46 5.06
C PRO A 69 0.63 35.32 6.16
N PRO A 70 -0.71 35.30 6.33
CA PRO A 70 -1.35 36.03 7.40
C PRO A 70 -0.83 35.52 8.75
N LEU A 71 -0.10 36.40 9.44
CA LEU A 71 0.37 36.23 10.81
C LEU A 71 -0.85 36.14 11.74
N SER A 72 -1.45 34.95 11.84
CA SER A 72 -2.45 34.66 12.87
C SER A 72 -1.74 34.27 14.17
N GLU A 73 -1.45 35.30 14.95
CA GLU A 73 -0.90 35.26 16.30
C GLU A 73 -1.90 34.61 17.28
N SER A 74 -1.97 33.28 17.31
CA SER A 74 -2.53 32.57 18.46
C SER A 74 -1.88 31.20 18.66
N ALA A 75 -0.55 31.18 18.57
CA ALA A 75 0.25 30.02 18.94
C ALA A 75 0.24 29.90 20.47
N LYS A 76 -0.69 29.09 21.00
CA LYS A 76 -0.68 28.64 22.39
C LYS A 76 0.70 28.05 22.69
N HIS A 77 1.48 28.79 23.47
CA HIS A 77 2.86 28.51 23.78
C HIS A 77 2.95 27.23 24.63
N THR A 78 2.99 26.06 23.98
CA THR A 78 3.30 24.82 24.67
C THR A 78 4.72 24.93 25.19
N SER A 79 4.88 24.86 26.51
CA SER A 79 6.18 24.93 27.17
C SER A 79 7.14 23.91 26.55
N LYS A 80 8.23 24.40 25.97
CA LYS A 80 9.23 23.56 25.31
C LYS A 80 10.02 22.83 26.39
N ILE A 81 9.88 21.51 26.44
CA ILE A 81 10.69 20.65 27.31
C ILE A 81 12.06 20.50 26.63
N ILE A 82 13.12 20.94 27.29
CA ILE A 82 14.50 20.78 26.83
C ILE A 82 15.12 19.59 27.57
N GLY A 83 15.83 18.71 26.86
CA GLY A 83 16.53 17.58 27.46
C GLY A 83 17.26 16.72 26.42
N GLN A 84 17.72 15.54 26.84
CA GLN A 84 18.42 14.60 25.96
C GLN A 84 17.44 13.77 25.12
N CYS A 85 17.71 13.67 23.82
CA CYS A 85 16.91 12.86 22.90
C CYS A 85 17.28 11.37 22.98
N ILE A 86 16.30 10.48 23.17
CA ILE A 86 16.57 9.03 23.24
C ILE A 86 17.01 8.39 21.91
N ILE A 87 16.80 9.06 20.77
CA ILE A 87 17.11 8.51 19.43
C ILE A 87 18.50 8.94 18.96
N CYS A 88 18.81 10.24 18.98
CA CYS A 88 20.12 10.75 18.56
C CYS A 88 21.12 10.96 19.71
N ALA A 89 20.70 10.78 20.97
CA ALA A 89 21.50 11.01 22.19
C ALA A 89 22.01 12.44 22.39
N GLU A 90 21.63 13.40 21.54
CA GLU A 90 22.00 14.80 21.66
C GLU A 90 21.29 15.47 22.84
N GLU A 91 22.06 16.29 23.57
CA GLU A 91 21.59 17.09 24.70
C GLU A 91 20.94 18.39 24.24
N GLU A 92 20.24 19.06 25.16
CA GLU A 92 19.63 20.39 24.94
C GLU A 92 18.65 20.50 23.76
N ARG A 93 18.07 19.38 23.30
CA ARG A 93 17.10 19.38 22.21
C ARG A 93 15.68 19.64 22.73
N HIS A 94 14.84 20.24 21.87
CA HIS A 94 13.40 20.35 22.12
C HIS A 94 12.73 18.98 21.97
N LEU A 95 12.24 18.45 23.09
CA LEU A 95 11.65 17.12 23.18
C LEU A 95 10.13 17.19 23.02
N ILE A 96 9.58 16.24 22.26
CA ILE A 96 8.15 16.16 21.96
C ILE A 96 7.53 14.93 22.62
N LYS A 97 6.49 15.16 23.42
CA LYS A 97 5.63 14.08 23.95
C LYS A 97 4.56 13.70 22.92
N LEU A 98 4.91 12.78 22.02
CA LEU A 98 4.05 12.33 20.92
C LEU A 98 2.68 11.81 21.38
N MET A 99 2.63 11.07 22.49
CA MET A 99 1.40 10.50 23.04
C MET A 99 1.32 10.74 24.53
N SER A 100 0.20 11.33 24.99
CA SER A 100 -0.02 11.63 26.41
C SER A 100 -0.04 10.37 27.29
N LYS A 101 -0.56 9.26 26.75
CA LYS A 101 -0.74 8.02 27.48
C LYS A 101 0.55 7.20 27.61
N CYS A 102 1.57 7.47 26.79
CA CYS A 102 2.80 6.69 26.75
C CYS A 102 3.81 7.19 27.79
N ASN A 103 4.43 6.27 28.50
CA ASN A 103 5.47 6.55 29.51
C ASN A 103 6.86 6.16 28.98
N HIS A 104 7.12 6.41 27.70
CA HIS A 104 8.43 6.19 27.11
C HIS A 104 9.24 7.50 27.16
N PRO A 105 10.58 7.43 27.08
CA PRO A 105 11.42 8.62 26.96
C PRO A 105 10.98 9.51 25.80
N LEU A 106 11.30 10.80 25.86
CA LEU A 106 10.95 11.74 24.80
C LEU A 106 12.03 11.74 23.71
N ALA A 107 11.62 12.10 22.50
CA ALA A 107 12.53 12.26 21.37
C ALA A 107 12.41 13.67 20.78
N CYS A 108 13.47 14.14 20.13
CA CYS A 108 13.48 15.44 19.48
C CYS A 108 12.61 15.44 18.21
N TYR A 109 12.22 16.65 17.78
CA TYR A 109 11.41 16.86 16.57
C TYR A 109 12.02 16.22 15.33
N GLU A 110 13.32 16.45 15.09
CA GLU A 110 14.02 15.99 13.90
C GLU A 110 14.00 14.46 13.77
N CYS A 111 14.27 13.75 14.87
CA CYS A 111 14.24 12.30 14.90
C CYS A 111 12.83 11.75 14.65
N LEU A 112 11.81 12.35 15.27
CA LEU A 112 10.42 11.92 15.06
C LEU A 112 9.95 12.18 13.63
N ARG A 113 10.32 13.31 13.03
CA ARG A 113 9.99 13.63 11.63
C ARG A 113 10.69 12.65 10.69
N LYS A 114 11.98 12.39 10.87
CA LYS A 114 12.71 11.40 10.06
C LYS A 114 12.07 10.02 10.14
N LEU A 115 11.68 9.59 11.34
CA LEU A 115 11.07 8.27 11.56
C LEU A 115 9.68 8.15 10.93
N TYR A 116 8.78 9.11 11.17
CA TYR A 116 7.37 9.01 10.74
C TYR A 116 7.07 9.58 9.35
N VAL A 117 7.93 10.45 8.82
CA VAL A 117 7.74 11.08 7.51
C VAL A 117 8.72 10.50 6.51
N SER A 118 10.02 10.51 6.77
CA SER A 118 11.00 9.98 5.81
C SER A 118 10.91 8.46 5.72
N TYR A 119 11.23 7.74 6.80
CA TYR A 119 11.35 6.28 6.77
C TYR A 119 10.00 5.57 6.67
N ALA A 120 9.01 6.01 7.43
CA ALA A 120 7.72 5.33 7.39
C ALA A 120 7.05 5.42 6.02
N GLN A 121 7.31 6.48 5.23
CA GLN A 121 6.71 6.66 3.90
C GLN A 121 7.47 5.96 2.76
N GLU A 122 8.54 5.21 3.05
CA GLU A 122 9.28 4.42 2.06
C GLU A 122 8.58 3.10 1.74
N ASP A 123 7.91 2.48 2.73
CA ASP A 123 7.27 1.17 2.58
C ASP A 123 5.86 1.14 3.21
N VAL A 124 4.92 0.51 2.50
CA VAL A 124 3.56 0.22 2.97
C VAL A 124 3.58 -0.67 4.22
N SER A 125 4.60 -1.54 4.37
CA SER A 125 4.71 -2.48 5.49
C SER A 125 4.78 -1.77 6.85
N ASN A 126 5.36 -0.56 6.90
CA ASN A 126 5.52 0.29 8.08
C ASN A 126 4.20 0.79 8.67
N PHE A 127 3.10 0.66 7.93
CA PHE A 127 1.77 1.05 8.40
C PHE A 127 1.06 -0.12 9.10
N PRO A 128 0.17 0.13 10.07
CA PRO A 128 -0.10 1.44 10.68
C PRO A 128 1.08 1.91 11.54
N LEU A 129 1.31 3.23 11.61
CA LEU A 129 2.40 3.79 12.41
C LEU A 129 2.23 3.42 13.88
N LYS A 130 3.30 2.90 14.47
CA LYS A 130 3.37 2.55 15.89
C LYS A 130 4.29 3.52 16.62
N CYS A 131 4.21 3.53 17.95
CA CYS A 131 5.18 4.23 18.78
C CYS A 131 6.61 3.80 18.42
N PHE A 132 7.56 4.74 18.42
CA PHE A 132 8.96 4.44 18.16
C PHE A 132 9.62 3.55 19.22
N HIS A 133 9.04 3.41 20.42
CA HIS A 133 9.58 2.55 21.47
C HIS A 133 9.26 1.07 21.15
N PRO A 134 10.26 0.17 21.17
CA PRO A 134 10.08 -1.22 20.72
C PRO A 134 9.01 -2.00 21.50
N ASP A 135 8.90 -1.75 22.81
CA ASP A 135 7.91 -2.42 23.65
C ASP A 135 6.50 -1.82 23.58
N CYS A 136 6.29 -0.80 22.73
CA CYS A 136 5.02 -0.08 22.64
C CYS A 136 4.31 -0.29 21.31
N ASN A 137 3.23 -1.06 21.33
CA ASN A 137 2.38 -1.31 20.16
C ASN A 137 1.27 -0.26 19.94
N ARG A 138 1.35 0.92 20.57
CA ARG A 138 0.30 1.93 20.42
C ARG A 138 0.42 2.64 19.08
N LEU A 139 -0.74 2.82 18.43
CA LEU A 139 -0.83 3.44 17.12
C LEU A 139 -0.69 4.95 17.22
N VAL A 140 0.16 5.51 16.36
CA VAL A 140 0.30 6.94 16.16
C VAL A 140 -0.80 7.40 15.21
N ARG A 141 -1.62 8.35 15.66
CA ARG A 141 -2.72 8.90 14.87
C ARG A 141 -2.25 10.11 14.08
N GLU A 142 -2.89 10.36 12.95
CA GLU A 142 -2.65 11.54 12.11
C GLU A 142 -2.78 12.86 12.88
N THR A 143 -3.77 12.96 13.77
CA THR A 143 -3.95 14.15 14.63
C THR A 143 -2.74 14.45 15.50
N GLN A 144 -1.93 13.43 15.86
CA GLN A 144 -0.69 13.63 16.62
C GLN A 144 0.42 14.15 15.73
N LEU A 145 0.50 13.67 14.48
CA LEU A 145 1.47 14.17 13.51
C LEU A 145 1.23 15.65 13.20
N ILE A 146 -0.03 16.04 12.97
CA ILE A 146 -0.43 17.43 12.70
C ILE A 146 -0.24 18.29 13.95
N LYS A 147 -0.69 17.83 15.13
CA LYS A 147 -0.57 18.61 16.38
C LYS A 147 0.88 18.98 16.72
N HIS A 148 1.83 18.13 16.36
CA HIS A 148 3.25 18.35 16.62
C HIS A 148 4.01 18.91 15.40
N SER A 149 3.28 19.34 14.36
CA SER A 149 3.85 19.88 13.11
C SER A 149 4.91 18.97 12.49
N LEU A 150 4.78 17.64 12.68
CA LEU A 150 5.73 16.66 12.14
C LEU A 150 5.61 16.56 10.63
N VAL A 151 4.42 16.80 10.08
CA VAL A 151 4.13 16.88 8.65
C VAL A 151 4.14 18.37 8.26
N GLN A 152 4.94 18.73 7.26
CA GLN A 152 5.16 20.13 6.88
C GLN A 152 4.39 20.54 5.63
N SER A 153 4.07 19.58 4.75
CA SER A 153 3.38 19.85 3.48
C SER A 153 2.11 19.02 3.33
N GLU A 154 1.17 19.53 2.54
CA GLU A 154 -0.04 18.79 2.17
C GLU A 154 0.29 17.52 1.38
N GLN A 155 1.37 17.54 0.59
CA GLN A 155 1.86 16.38 -0.16
C GLN A 155 2.31 15.23 0.76
N GLU A 156 3.03 15.53 1.85
CA GLU A 156 3.42 14.54 2.85
C GLU A 156 2.19 13.92 3.53
N LEU A 157 1.18 14.73 3.83
CA LEU A 157 -0.08 14.27 4.42
C LEU A 157 -0.86 13.37 3.44
N ALA A 158 -0.98 13.79 2.17
CA ALA A 158 -1.61 13.00 1.11
C ALA A 158 -0.90 11.65 0.93
N LYS A 159 0.44 11.63 0.97
CA LYS A 159 1.23 10.39 0.92
C LYS A 159 0.97 9.49 2.12
N TYR A 160 0.91 10.05 3.33
CA TYR A 160 0.53 9.31 4.54
C TYR A 160 -0.86 8.68 4.41
N HIS A 161 -1.87 9.42 3.93
CA HIS A 161 -3.21 8.87 3.69
C HIS A 161 -3.21 7.75 2.67
N ARG A 162 -2.50 7.94 1.55
CA ARG A 162 -2.36 6.93 0.49
C ARG A 162 -1.79 5.63 1.05
N LEU A 163 -0.68 5.69 1.79
CA LEU A 163 -0.03 4.51 2.36
C LEU A 163 -0.89 3.82 3.44
N SER A 164 -1.60 4.61 4.26
CA SER A 164 -2.55 4.09 5.24
C SER A 164 -3.71 3.34 4.58
N VAL A 165 -4.24 3.85 3.46
CA VAL A 165 -5.28 3.19 2.67
C VAL A 165 -4.73 1.92 2.01
N LEU A 166 -3.53 1.97 1.43
CA LEU A 166 -2.87 0.80 0.84
C LEU A 166 -2.66 -0.29 1.88
N LYS A 167 -2.16 0.03 3.08
CA LYS A 167 -2.00 -0.98 4.12
C LYS A 167 -3.31 -1.67 4.47
N LYS A 168 -4.40 -0.92 4.61
CA LYS A 168 -5.73 -1.49 4.83
C LYS A 168 -6.18 -2.36 3.66
N ALA A 169 -5.87 -1.91 2.43
CA ALA A 169 -6.13 -2.66 1.21
C ALA A 169 -5.48 -4.05 1.24
N TYR A 170 -4.20 -4.07 1.58
CA TYR A 170 -3.36 -5.27 1.60
C TYR A 170 -3.41 -6.05 2.92
N SER A 171 -4.00 -5.51 3.99
CA SER A 171 -4.16 -6.22 5.26
C SER A 171 -5.33 -7.19 5.19
N GLY A 172 -5.13 -8.32 4.52
CA GLY A 172 -6.08 -9.42 4.44
C GLY A 172 -5.87 -10.29 3.20
N SER A 173 -6.49 -11.47 3.18
CA SER A 173 -6.47 -12.41 2.05
C SER A 173 -7.45 -12.04 0.94
N LYS A 174 -7.87 -10.77 0.84
CA LYS A 174 -8.84 -10.30 -0.16
C LYS A 174 -8.09 -9.83 -1.41
N ARG A 175 -8.67 -10.11 -2.58
CA ARG A 175 -8.14 -9.59 -3.85
C ARG A 175 -8.30 -8.06 -3.85
N VAL A 176 -7.18 -7.37 -4.10
CA VAL A 176 -7.13 -5.92 -4.29
C VAL A 176 -6.93 -5.64 -5.77
N VAL A 177 -7.72 -4.72 -6.31
CA VAL A 177 -7.54 -4.19 -7.67
C VAL A 177 -7.33 -2.69 -7.61
N HIS A 178 -6.55 -2.16 -8.54
CA HIS A 178 -6.26 -0.74 -8.60
C HIS A 178 -7.06 -0.10 -9.73
N CYS A 179 -7.58 1.11 -9.50
CA CYS A 179 -8.24 1.87 -10.54
C CYS A 179 -7.22 2.27 -11.63
N PRO A 180 -7.48 2.00 -12.92
CA PRO A 180 -6.53 2.30 -13.99
C PRO A 180 -6.29 3.80 -14.22
N THR A 181 -7.19 4.67 -13.75
CA THR A 181 -7.09 6.13 -13.96
C THR A 181 -6.35 6.85 -12.83
N CYS A 182 -6.58 6.46 -11.57
CA CYS A 182 -6.06 7.19 -10.41
C CYS A 182 -5.33 6.30 -9.40
N ASP A 183 -5.14 5.03 -9.72
CA ASP A 183 -4.39 4.06 -8.90
C ASP A 183 -4.97 3.87 -7.47
N HIS A 184 -6.24 4.20 -7.28
CA HIS A 184 -6.91 4.01 -5.99
C HIS A 184 -7.21 2.52 -5.76
N PRO A 185 -6.80 1.92 -4.62
CA PRO A 185 -7.02 0.51 -4.35
C PRO A 185 -8.49 0.23 -4.01
N HIS A 186 -9.00 -0.89 -4.51
CA HIS A 186 -10.36 -1.36 -4.29
C HIS A 186 -10.38 -2.81 -3.83
N HIS A 187 -11.16 -3.10 -2.79
CA HIS A 187 -11.33 -4.46 -2.29
C HIS A 187 -12.47 -5.17 -3.00
N LEU A 188 -12.18 -6.35 -3.56
CA LEU A 188 -13.21 -7.24 -4.06
C LEU A 188 -13.73 -8.12 -2.91
N ASN A 189 -15.00 -7.97 -2.55
CA ASN A 189 -15.61 -8.75 -1.47
C ASN A 189 -16.12 -10.13 -1.94
N THR A 190 -16.19 -10.38 -3.24
CA THR A 190 -16.84 -11.56 -3.83
C THR A 190 -16.22 -11.86 -5.21
N ALA A 191 -16.11 -13.14 -5.55
CA ALA A 191 -15.52 -13.64 -6.79
C ALA A 191 -16.40 -13.47 -8.05
N MET A 192 -17.41 -12.59 -8.01
CA MET A 192 -18.40 -12.44 -9.10
C MET A 192 -18.51 -11.02 -9.65
N HIS A 193 -17.67 -10.08 -9.20
CA HIS A 193 -17.73 -8.71 -9.71
C HIS A 193 -16.81 -8.54 -10.92
N ARG A 194 -17.40 -8.64 -12.11
CA ARG A 194 -16.72 -8.29 -13.37
C ARG A 194 -16.52 -6.79 -13.56
N GLY A 195 -17.28 -5.94 -12.86
CA GLY A 195 -17.22 -4.49 -13.00
C GLY A 195 -17.12 -3.77 -11.66
N VAL A 196 -16.25 -2.77 -11.59
CA VAL A 196 -16.00 -1.97 -10.39
C VAL A 196 -16.01 -0.48 -10.74
N HIS A 197 -16.62 0.33 -9.86
CA HIS A 197 -16.49 1.79 -9.92
C HIS A 197 -15.48 2.29 -8.90
N CYS A 198 -14.54 3.12 -9.34
CA CYS A 198 -13.61 3.78 -8.44
C CYS A 198 -14.33 4.79 -7.53
N LYS A 199 -14.13 4.70 -6.21
CA LYS A 199 -14.72 5.67 -5.26
C LYS A 199 -14.14 7.08 -5.37
N ASN A 200 -12.92 7.19 -5.90
CA ASN A 200 -12.21 8.47 -6.01
C ASN A 200 -12.62 9.22 -7.30
N CYS A 201 -12.41 8.61 -8.47
CA CYS A 201 -12.65 9.26 -9.77
C CYS A 201 -13.93 8.82 -10.49
N ARG A 202 -14.70 7.88 -9.91
CA ARG A 202 -15.95 7.32 -10.47
C ARG A 202 -15.82 6.53 -11.79
N THR A 203 -14.61 6.36 -12.34
CA THR A 203 -14.35 5.51 -13.52
C THR A 203 -14.84 4.09 -13.29
N TYR A 204 -15.61 3.56 -14.24
CA TYR A 204 -15.96 2.15 -14.34
C TYR A 204 -14.86 1.39 -15.06
N TYR A 205 -14.48 0.22 -14.54
CA TYR A 205 -13.54 -0.68 -15.21
C TYR A 205 -13.89 -2.13 -14.91
N GLU A 206 -13.56 -3.01 -15.85
CA GLU A 206 -13.79 -4.43 -15.70
C GLU A 206 -12.57 -5.12 -15.06
N VAL A 207 -12.85 -6.08 -14.18
CA VAL A 207 -11.82 -6.91 -13.53
C VAL A 207 -11.94 -8.31 -14.09
N GLU A 208 -10.89 -8.76 -14.77
CA GLU A 208 -10.81 -10.15 -15.25
C GLU A 208 -10.52 -11.10 -14.08
N ASP A 209 -11.35 -12.12 -13.94
CA ASP A 209 -11.37 -13.00 -12.78
C ASP A 209 -10.12 -13.88 -12.65
N GLU A 210 -9.39 -14.15 -13.73
CA GLU A 210 -8.48 -15.29 -13.75
C GLU A 210 -7.06 -14.99 -13.26
N HIS A 211 -6.46 -13.82 -13.51
CA HIS A 211 -5.05 -13.61 -13.16
C HIS A 211 -4.68 -12.15 -12.88
N THR A 212 -5.24 -11.52 -11.84
CA THR A 212 -4.83 -10.16 -11.41
C THR A 212 -3.41 -10.07 -10.81
N THR A 213 -2.62 -11.15 -10.83
CA THR A 213 -1.14 -11.06 -10.73
C THR A 213 -0.49 -10.56 -12.01
N PHE A 214 -1.22 -10.56 -13.14
CA PHE A 214 -0.68 -10.19 -14.45
C PHE A 214 -0.36 -8.70 -14.56
N SER A 215 -1.16 -7.83 -13.92
CA SER A 215 -0.90 -6.38 -13.88
C SER A 215 0.32 -6.04 -13.01
N SER A 216 0.49 -6.68 -11.85
CA SER A 216 1.72 -6.55 -11.05
C SER A 216 2.95 -7.09 -11.78
N THR A 217 2.82 -8.14 -12.59
CA THR A 217 3.94 -8.59 -13.45
C THR A 217 4.17 -7.67 -14.63
N LEU A 218 3.15 -7.08 -15.26
CA LEU A 218 3.33 -6.14 -16.38
C LEU A 218 3.94 -4.83 -15.91
N GLU A 219 3.53 -4.32 -14.76
CA GLU A 219 4.11 -3.12 -14.16
C GLU A 219 5.51 -3.39 -13.62
N ALA A 220 5.76 -4.54 -12.99
CA ALA A 220 7.11 -4.99 -12.67
C ALA A 220 7.97 -5.13 -13.94
N VAL A 221 7.42 -5.70 -15.03
CA VAL A 221 8.10 -5.84 -16.33
C VAL A 221 8.37 -4.50 -17.00
N ASN A 222 7.45 -3.54 -16.90
CA ASN A 222 7.65 -2.19 -17.42
C ASN A 222 8.63 -1.39 -16.57
N ASN A 223 8.62 -1.57 -15.25
CA ASN A 223 9.63 -1.00 -14.35
C ASN A 223 11.01 -1.64 -14.59
N PHE A 224 11.09 -2.94 -14.89
CA PHE A 224 12.34 -3.61 -15.29
C PHE A 224 12.94 -3.04 -16.57
N ARG A 225 12.11 -2.53 -17.51
CA ARG A 225 12.62 -1.87 -18.73
C ARG A 225 13.24 -0.50 -18.45
N LYS A 226 12.80 0.19 -17.41
CA LYS A 226 13.30 1.52 -17.01
C LYS A 226 14.41 1.46 -15.97
N ASP A 227 14.57 0.31 -15.30
CA ASP A 227 15.56 0.15 -14.24
C ASP A 227 17.00 0.10 -14.80
N ARG A 228 17.75 1.16 -14.52
CA ARG A 228 19.18 1.27 -14.89
C ARG A 228 20.08 0.41 -14.00
N ILE A 229 19.57 -0.16 -12.90
CA ILE A 229 20.32 -1.10 -12.05
C ILE A 229 20.70 -2.35 -12.85
N GLY A 230 19.91 -2.73 -13.87
CA GLY A 230 20.24 -3.81 -14.80
C GLY A 230 21.27 -3.46 -15.89
N GLY A 231 21.78 -2.22 -15.92
CA GLY A 231 22.69 -1.74 -16.96
C GLY A 231 24.04 -2.46 -17.02
N ASN A 232 24.44 -3.12 -15.93
CA ASN A 232 25.71 -3.85 -15.82
C ASN A 232 25.52 -5.38 -15.75
N ASN A 233 24.96 -5.98 -16.80
CA ASN A 233 24.76 -7.44 -16.96
C ASN A 233 23.53 -8.07 -16.29
N GLY A 234 22.44 -7.30 -16.19
CA GLY A 234 21.12 -7.79 -16.58
C GLY A 234 20.25 -8.52 -15.56
N TRP A 235 19.02 -8.76 -15.99
CA TRP A 235 18.03 -9.63 -15.37
C TRP A 235 18.06 -10.98 -16.08
N ALA A 236 17.89 -12.07 -15.35
CA ALA A 236 17.80 -13.42 -15.90
C ALA A 236 16.66 -14.20 -15.24
N ASN A 237 16.17 -15.23 -15.92
CA ASN A 237 15.14 -16.11 -15.38
C ASN A 237 15.77 -17.30 -14.66
N CYS A 238 15.26 -17.68 -13.49
CA CYS A 238 15.64 -18.93 -12.86
C CYS A 238 15.36 -20.11 -13.82
N PRO A 239 16.32 -21.01 -14.08
CA PRO A 239 16.14 -22.10 -15.04
C PRO A 239 15.11 -23.16 -14.60
N LYS A 240 14.71 -23.16 -13.32
CA LYS A 240 13.71 -24.09 -12.75
C LYS A 240 12.31 -23.49 -12.70
N CYS A 241 12.13 -22.30 -12.12
CA CYS A 241 10.81 -21.71 -11.86
C CYS A 241 10.46 -20.50 -12.75
N ASN A 242 11.37 -20.07 -13.63
CA ASN A 242 11.21 -18.89 -14.49
C ASN A 242 10.98 -17.54 -13.78
N LEU A 243 11.22 -17.46 -12.47
CA LEU A 243 11.21 -16.19 -11.74
C LEU A 243 12.33 -15.27 -12.26
N ILE A 244 12.01 -13.99 -12.50
CA ILE A 244 12.99 -12.97 -12.90
C ILE A 244 13.84 -12.59 -11.70
N ILE A 245 15.16 -12.61 -11.85
CA ILE A 245 16.16 -12.32 -10.81
C ILE A 245 17.11 -11.26 -11.35
N SER A 246 17.41 -10.23 -10.55
CA SER A 246 18.50 -9.28 -10.84
C SER A 246 19.83 -9.84 -10.34
N LYS A 247 20.89 -9.66 -11.12
CA LYS A 247 22.24 -9.87 -10.61
C LYS A 247 22.60 -8.68 -9.72
N GLY A 248 22.98 -8.95 -8.48
CA GLY A 248 23.67 -7.96 -7.66
C GLY A 248 25.12 -7.77 -8.09
N TYR A 249 25.91 -7.11 -7.25
CA TYR A 249 27.37 -7.08 -7.41
C TYR A 249 27.97 -8.36 -6.80
N GLY A 250 28.84 -9.07 -7.53
CA GLY A 250 29.61 -10.20 -7.00
C GLY A 250 29.55 -11.50 -7.82
N CYS A 251 29.45 -12.63 -7.10
CA CYS A 251 29.59 -13.99 -7.62
C CYS A 251 28.52 -14.37 -8.66
N ASP A 252 28.86 -15.25 -9.60
CA ASP A 252 27.90 -15.81 -10.56
C ASP A 252 27.02 -16.91 -9.97
N HIS A 253 27.34 -17.44 -8.78
CA HIS A 253 26.50 -18.46 -8.14
C HIS A 253 25.29 -17.83 -7.44
N MET A 254 24.09 -18.10 -7.96
CA MET A 254 22.83 -17.54 -7.51
C MET A 254 21.96 -18.61 -6.85
N HIS A 255 21.23 -18.20 -5.81
CA HIS A 255 20.21 -19.03 -5.17
C HIS A 255 18.81 -18.44 -5.42
N CYS A 256 17.92 -19.20 -6.06
CA CYS A 256 16.53 -18.78 -6.26
C CYS A 256 15.68 -19.04 -5.01
N VAL A 257 14.63 -18.24 -4.79
CA VAL A 257 13.59 -18.45 -3.76
C VAL A 257 12.90 -19.82 -3.89
N CYS A 258 12.94 -20.48 -5.06
CA CYS A 258 12.45 -21.85 -5.23
C CYS A 258 13.41 -22.95 -4.72
N GLY A 259 14.53 -22.57 -4.11
CA GLY A 259 15.55 -23.47 -3.57
C GLY A 259 16.49 -24.06 -4.62
N HIS A 260 16.61 -23.44 -5.79
CA HIS A 260 17.51 -23.90 -6.86
C HIS A 260 18.74 -23.00 -6.97
N ASP A 261 19.91 -23.62 -6.84
CA ASP A 261 21.21 -23.01 -7.08
C ASP A 261 21.61 -23.11 -8.55
N PHE A 262 22.08 -22.01 -9.14
CA PHE A 262 22.49 -21.97 -10.53
C PHE A 262 23.56 -20.90 -10.78
N SER A 263 24.37 -21.07 -11.83
CA SER A 263 25.28 -20.02 -12.31
C SER A 263 24.53 -18.99 -13.16
N TRP A 264 24.85 -17.71 -12.99
CA TRP A 264 24.27 -16.59 -13.73
C TRP A 264 24.42 -16.78 -15.24
N LEU A 265 25.57 -17.27 -15.70
CA LEU A 265 25.82 -17.54 -17.12
C LEU A 265 24.78 -18.52 -17.71
N ASN A 266 24.44 -19.59 -16.97
CA ASN A 266 23.44 -20.56 -17.41
C ASN A 266 22.04 -19.95 -17.54
N ALA A 267 21.69 -19.03 -16.64
CA ALA A 267 20.40 -18.33 -16.69
C ALA A 267 20.33 -17.33 -17.85
N VAL A 268 21.45 -16.68 -18.19
CA VAL A 268 21.53 -15.76 -19.33
C VAL A 268 21.44 -16.51 -20.67
N SER A 269 22.14 -17.65 -20.82
CA SER A 269 22.11 -18.44 -22.07
C SER A 269 20.70 -18.89 -22.44
N ARG A 270 19.89 -19.30 -21.47
CA ARG A 270 18.47 -19.68 -21.70
C ARG A 270 17.58 -18.54 -22.17
N ARG A 271 17.98 -17.28 -21.98
CA ARG A 271 17.25 -16.12 -22.51
C ARG A 271 17.30 -16.11 -24.05
N GLN A 272 18.42 -16.54 -24.63
CA GLN A 272 18.60 -16.56 -26.09
C GLN A 272 17.87 -17.73 -26.74
N GLU A 273 17.65 -18.82 -26.00
CA GLU A 273 16.94 -20.00 -26.47
C GLU A 273 15.42 -19.90 -26.38
N ARG A 274 14.85 -18.73 -26.05
CA ARG A 274 13.39 -18.57 -26.13
C ARG A 274 12.97 -18.99 -27.53
N PRO A 275 12.13 -20.04 -27.67
CA PRO A 275 11.68 -20.45 -28.98
C PRO A 275 11.03 -19.22 -29.58
N THR A 276 11.63 -18.70 -30.65
CA THR A 276 10.91 -17.80 -31.53
C THR A 276 9.63 -18.57 -31.81
N ASN A 277 8.49 -18.01 -31.38
CA ASN A 277 7.20 -18.58 -31.71
C ASN A 277 7.21 -18.64 -33.24
N LYS A 278 7.60 -19.79 -33.80
CA LYS A 278 7.35 -20.15 -35.17
C LYS A 278 5.84 -20.26 -35.16
N VAL A 279 5.19 -19.13 -35.43
CA VAL A 279 3.78 -19.07 -35.76
C VAL A 279 3.64 -20.14 -36.82
N ALA A 280 2.99 -21.25 -36.46
CA ALA A 280 2.78 -22.33 -37.39
C ALA A 280 1.98 -21.72 -38.53
N SER A 281 2.64 -21.48 -39.66
CA SER A 281 1.99 -21.09 -40.90
C SER A 281 1.07 -22.24 -41.26
N PHE A 282 -0.21 -22.11 -40.92
CA PHE A 282 -1.26 -22.98 -41.43
C PHE A 282 -1.30 -22.72 -42.94
N VAL A 283 -0.65 -23.60 -43.70
CA VAL A 283 -0.82 -23.69 -45.14
C VAL A 283 -2.20 -24.29 -45.35
N THR A 284 -3.17 -23.44 -45.67
CA THR A 284 -4.49 -23.86 -46.15
C THR A 284 -4.30 -24.41 -47.56
N LEU A 285 -4.27 -25.74 -47.70
CA LEU A 285 -4.42 -26.41 -48.99
C LEU A 285 -5.90 -26.40 -49.36
N ALA A 286 -6.22 -25.81 -50.52
CA ALA A 286 -7.51 -25.88 -51.19
C ALA A 286 -7.40 -26.81 -52.41
#